data_AF-A0A7X2SVS6-F1
#
_entry.id   AF-A0A7X2SVS6-F1
#
_cell.length_a   1.000
_cell.length_b   1.000
_cell.length_c   1.000
_cell.angle_alpha   90.00
_cell.angle_beta   90.00
_cell.angle_gamma   90.00
#
_symmetry.space_group_name_H-M   'P 1'
#
loop_
_entity.id
_entity.type
_entity.pdbx_description
1 polymer ?
#
loop_
_entity_poly.entity_id
_entity_poly.type
_entity_poly.pdbx_seq_one_letter_code
_entity_poly.pdbx_strand_id
1 'polypeptide(L)'
;MRDALTWLQASRASDIASLQRLLETGELMAAVSELVHRLQRERGANNLWICSDGALFSAERHARQQEVSAGLEHFYQALPAAIAQPGYSRFCNLIAAALQALAGLPALRQQI
;
A
#
# COMPACT_ATOMS: atom_id res chain seq x y z
N MET A 1 -31.12 -23.09 23.93
CA MET A 1 -30.40 -24.28 23.43
C MET A 1 -29.71 -23.88 22.15
N ARG A 2 -28.40 -24.10 21.99
CA ARG A 2 -27.75 -23.90 20.69
C ARG A 2 -28.15 -25.07 19.81
N ASP A 3 -28.95 -24.83 18.78
CA ASP A 3 -29.38 -25.85 17.84
C ASP A 3 -28.46 -25.91 16.60
N ALA A 4 -28.57 -26.97 15.81
CA ALA A 4 -27.73 -27.18 14.64
C ALA A 4 -27.86 -26.05 13.61
N LEU A 5 -29.05 -25.43 13.50
CA LEU A 5 -29.31 -24.32 12.59
C LEU A 5 -28.46 -23.09 12.94
N THR A 6 -28.37 -22.75 14.23
CA THR A 6 -27.55 -21.62 14.71
C THR A 6 -26.08 -21.79 14.34
N TRP A 7 -25.55 -23.00 14.47
CA TRP A 7 -24.15 -23.30 14.08
C TRP A 7 -23.95 -23.28 12.56
N LEU A 8 -24.92 -23.76 11.78
CA LEU A 8 -24.87 -23.67 10.31
C LEU A 8 -24.88 -22.21 9.83
N GLN A 9 -25.70 -21.36 10.45
CA GLN A 9 -25.71 -19.92 10.18
C GLN A 9 -24.37 -19.26 10.53
N ALA A 10 -23.80 -19.59 11.69
CA ALA A 10 -22.48 -19.11 12.09
C ALA A 10 -21.38 -19.55 11.11
N SER A 11 -21.43 -20.79 10.60
CA SER A 11 -20.51 -21.28 9.58
C SER A 11 -20.59 -20.44 8.31
N ARG A 12 -21.80 -20.22 7.77
CA ARG A 12 -21.99 -19.40 6.56
C ARG A 12 -21.52 -17.96 6.75
N ALA A 13 -21.80 -17.36 7.91
CA ALA A 13 -21.32 -16.02 8.24
C ALA A 13 -19.78 -15.96 8.30
N SER A 14 -19.14 -17.00 8.86
CA SER A 14 -17.68 -17.13 8.89
C SER A 14 -17.07 -17.28 7.51
N ASP A 15 -17.71 -18.04 6.61
CA ASP A 15 -17.27 -18.20 5.23
C ASP A 15 -17.32 -16.88 4.46
N ILE A 16 -18.44 -16.15 4.57
CA ILE A 16 -18.60 -14.82 3.98
C ILE A 16 -17.52 -13.85 4.50
N ALA A 17 -17.33 -13.81 5.82
CA ALA A 17 -16.32 -12.95 6.43
C ALA A 17 -14.89 -13.32 5.98
N SER A 18 -14.63 -14.60 5.69
CA SER A 18 -13.33 -15.05 5.18
C SER A 18 -13.09 -14.62 3.73
N LEU A 19 -14.12 -14.69 2.88
CA LEU A 19 -14.06 -14.21 1.50
C LEU A 19 -13.90 -12.68 1.44
N GLN A 20 -14.58 -11.94 2.32
CA GLN A 20 -14.43 -10.49 2.44
C GLN A 20 -12.98 -10.11 2.82
N ARG A 21 -12.41 -10.77 3.83
CA ARG A 21 -10.99 -10.57 4.19
C ARG A 21 -10.03 -10.90 3.05
N LEU A 22 -10.32 -11.94 2.26
CA LEU A 22 -9.51 -12.31 1.11
C LEU A 22 -9.55 -11.21 0.03
N LEU A 23 -10.73 -10.66 -0.25
CA LEU A 23 -10.91 -9.54 -1.18
C LEU A 23 -10.13 -8.31 -0.71
N GLU A 24 -10.34 -7.87 0.53
CA GLU A 24 -9.65 -6.72 1.13
C GLU A 24 -8.12 -6.89 1.09
N THR A 25 -7.63 -8.10 1.43
CA THR A 25 -6.20 -8.40 1.38
C THR A 25 -5.67 -8.36 -0.06
N GLY A 26 -6.44 -8.87 -1.03
CA GLY A 26 -6.08 -8.83 -2.45
C GLY A 26 -6.01 -7.40 -2.99
N GLU A 27 -6.96 -6.55 -2.63
CA GLU A 27 -6.97 -5.13 -3.00
C GLU A 27 -5.76 -4.39 -2.42
N LEU A 28 -5.44 -4.61 -1.13
CA LEU A 28 -4.24 -4.04 -0.53
C LEU A 28 -2.96 -4.54 -1.21
N MET A 29 -2.85 -5.83 -1.52
CA MET A 29 -1.69 -6.39 -2.23
C MET A 29 -1.52 -5.78 -3.62
N ALA A 30 -2.62 -5.58 -4.37
CA ALA A 30 -2.59 -4.93 -5.67
C ALA A 30 -2.13 -3.47 -5.55
N ALA A 31 -2.69 -2.71 -4.61
CA ALA A 31 -2.33 -1.32 -4.38
C ALA A 31 -0.84 -1.16 -3.95
N VAL A 32 -0.35 -2.04 -3.08
CA VAL A 32 1.07 -2.08 -2.68
C VAL A 32 1.97 -2.40 -3.87
N SER A 33 1.61 -3.39 -4.69
CA SER A 33 2.41 -3.79 -5.85
C SER A 33 2.53 -2.65 -6.86
N GLU A 34 1.41 -1.96 -7.14
CA GLU A 34 1.37 -0.80 -8.02
C GLU A 34 2.18 0.38 -7.46
N LEU A 35 2.05 0.67 -6.17
CA LEU A 35 2.83 1.73 -5.51
C LEU A 35 4.34 1.44 -5.58
N VAL A 36 4.75 0.20 -5.31
CA VAL A 36 6.15 -0.22 -5.42
C VAL A 36 6.64 -0.04 -6.86
N HIS A 37 5.86 -0.42 -7.86
CA HIS A 37 6.22 -0.23 -9.26
C HIS A 37 6.44 1.26 -9.60
N ARG A 38 5.55 2.14 -9.16
CA ARG A 38 5.67 3.60 -9.35
C ARG A 38 6.91 4.17 -8.66
N LEU A 39 7.17 3.76 -7.42
CA LEU A 39 8.38 4.15 -6.66
C LEU A 39 9.66 3.70 -7.36
N GLN A 40 9.67 2.49 -7.93
CA GLN A 40 10.81 1.99 -8.70
C GLN A 40 11.08 2.85 -9.95
N ARG A 41 10.02 3.30 -10.64
CA ARG A 41 10.14 4.19 -11.81
C ARG A 41 10.62 5.59 -11.42
N GLU A 42 10.09 6.16 -10.33
CA GLU A 42 10.59 7.42 -9.79
C GLU A 42 12.08 7.34 -9.43
N ARG A 43 12.47 6.26 -8.73
CA ARG A 43 13.89 5.99 -8.43
C ARG A 43 14.74 5.92 -9.70
N GLY A 44 14.26 5.24 -10.73
CA GLY A 44 14.96 5.16 -12.02
C GLY A 44 15.18 6.52 -12.67
N ALA A 45 14.14 7.37 -12.71
CA ALA A 45 14.22 8.72 -13.26
C ALA A 45 15.18 9.62 -12.45
N ASN A 46 15.10 9.58 -11.12
CA ASN A 46 16.02 10.33 -10.25
C ASN A 46 17.47 9.87 -10.42
N ASN A 47 17.72 8.57 -10.57
CA ASN A 47 19.08 8.07 -10.81
C ASN A 47 19.66 8.60 -12.13
N LEU A 48 18.89 8.63 -13.21
CA LEU A 48 19.34 9.17 -14.50
C LEU A 48 19.60 10.69 -14.42
N TRP A 49 18.75 11.42 -13.70
CA TRP A 49 18.94 12.84 -13.42
C TRP A 49 20.26 13.10 -12.68
N ILE A 50 20.49 12.42 -11.55
CA ILE A 50 21.69 12.59 -10.73
C ILE A 50 22.96 12.19 -11.51
N CYS A 51 22.96 11.02 -12.16
CA CYS A 51 24.12 10.52 -12.90
C CYS A 51 24.45 11.36 -14.14
N SER A 52 23.50 12.16 -14.64
CA SER A 52 23.72 13.08 -15.75
C SER A 52 24.02 14.51 -15.28
N ASP A 53 24.25 14.73 -13.98
CA ASP A 53 24.48 16.04 -13.37
C ASP A 53 23.37 17.06 -13.73
N GLY A 54 22.12 16.57 -13.80
CA GLY A 54 20.95 17.37 -14.15
C GLY A 54 20.77 17.67 -15.64
N ALA A 55 21.43 16.94 -16.54
CA ALA A 55 21.26 17.15 -17.98
C ALA A 55 20.04 16.40 -18.58
N LEU A 56 19.64 15.26 -18.00
CA LEU A 56 18.62 14.36 -18.56
C LEU A 56 17.54 14.03 -17.54
N PHE A 57 16.29 13.82 -17.98
CA PHE A 57 15.15 13.36 -17.15
C PHE A 57 14.54 14.40 -16.18
N SER A 58 14.72 15.71 -16.40
CA SER A 58 14.11 16.77 -15.57
C SER A 58 12.58 16.74 -15.57
N ALA A 59 11.96 16.53 -16.73
CA ALA A 59 10.50 16.49 -16.84
C ALA A 59 9.95 15.15 -16.34
N GLU A 60 10.64 14.07 -16.68
CA GLU A 60 10.26 12.70 -16.36
C GLU A 60 10.25 12.47 -14.85
N ARG A 61 11.22 12.99 -14.09
CA ARG A 61 11.21 12.86 -12.63
C ARG A 61 9.96 13.49 -12.00
N HIS A 62 9.54 14.66 -12.47
CA HIS A 62 8.33 15.32 -11.98
C HIS A 62 7.07 14.54 -12.36
N ALA A 63 7.00 14.00 -13.57
CA ALA A 63 5.90 13.11 -13.97
C ALA A 63 5.85 11.84 -13.11
N ARG A 64 7.00 11.21 -12.81
CA ARG A 64 7.04 10.02 -11.93
C ARG A 64 6.63 10.36 -10.49
N GLN A 65 7.02 11.53 -9.98
CA GLN A 65 6.58 12.01 -8.66
C GLN A 65 5.05 12.11 -8.59
N GLN A 66 4.41 12.66 -9.63
CA GLN A 66 2.94 12.73 -9.72
C GLN A 66 2.29 11.34 -9.77
N GLU A 67 2.87 10.41 -10.55
CA GLU A 67 2.40 9.03 -10.60
C GLU A 67 2.49 8.35 -9.23
N VAL A 68 3.57 8.56 -8.48
CA VAL A 68 3.71 8.04 -7.10
C VAL A 68 2.70 8.68 -6.16
N SER A 69 2.43 9.98 -6.27
CA SER A 69 1.37 10.63 -5.47
C SER A 69 0.00 10.00 -5.69
N ALA A 70 -0.39 9.74 -6.95
CA ALA A 70 -1.63 9.04 -7.25
C ALA A 70 -1.63 7.59 -6.72
N GLY A 71 -0.48 6.90 -6.79
CA GLY A 71 -0.31 5.57 -6.21
C GLY A 71 -0.45 5.55 -4.68
N LEU A 72 0.04 6.59 -4.01
CA LEU A 72 -0.10 6.77 -2.56
C LEU A 72 -1.57 6.97 -2.16
N GLU A 73 -2.30 7.81 -2.90
CA GLU A 73 -3.74 8.00 -2.67
C GLU A 73 -4.50 6.68 -2.77
N HIS A 74 -4.23 5.88 -3.80
CA HIS A 74 -4.85 4.57 -3.95
C HIS A 74 -4.46 3.60 -2.82
N PHE A 75 -3.18 3.57 -2.43
CA PHE A 75 -2.72 2.77 -1.30
C PHE A 75 -3.41 3.15 0.00
N TYR A 76 -3.57 4.45 0.29
CA TYR A 76 -4.27 4.90 1.50
C TYR A 76 -5.75 4.52 1.52
N GLN A 77 -6.41 4.52 0.36
CA GLN A 77 -7.80 4.06 0.24
C GLN A 77 -7.94 2.54 0.44
N ALA A 78 -6.93 1.77 0.04
CA ALA A 78 -6.91 0.31 0.18
C ALA A 78 -6.49 -0.17 1.58
N LEU A 79 -6.04 0.74 2.47
CA LEU A 79 -5.68 0.34 3.83
C LEU A 79 -6.93 -0.06 4.63
N PRO A 80 -6.90 -1.21 5.32
CA PRO A 80 -7.97 -1.58 6.22
C PRO A 80 -8.02 -0.62 7.42
N ALA A 81 -9.18 -0.54 8.07
CA ALA A 81 -9.30 0.19 9.31
C ALA A 81 -8.32 -0.35 10.36
N ALA A 82 -7.69 0.55 11.12
CA ALA A 82 -6.73 0.22 12.17
C ALA A 82 -7.43 -0.35 13.42
N ILE A 83 -7.97 -1.56 13.29
CA ILE A 83 -8.73 -2.27 14.34
C ILE A 83 -7.91 -3.45 14.82
N ALA A 84 -7.82 -3.61 16.14
CA ALA A 84 -7.13 -4.74 16.75
C ALA A 84 -7.86 -6.06 16.42
N GLN A 85 -7.14 -7.01 15.84
CA GLN A 85 -7.64 -8.37 15.57
C GLN A 85 -6.62 -9.41 16.06
N PRO A 86 -7.06 -10.59 16.50
CA PRO A 86 -6.16 -11.70 16.81
C PRO A 86 -5.21 -12.00 15.64
N GLY A 87 -3.90 -12.03 15.92
CA GLY A 87 -2.88 -12.31 14.90
C GLY A 87 -2.41 -11.11 14.06
N TYR A 88 -2.99 -9.91 14.22
CA TYR A 88 -2.67 -8.76 13.37
C TYR A 88 -1.47 -7.92 13.84
N SER A 89 -0.87 -8.21 15.01
CA SER A 89 0.23 -7.40 15.57
C SER A 89 1.37 -7.13 14.57
N ARG A 90 1.87 -8.18 13.89
CA ARG A 90 2.91 -8.02 12.87
C ARG A 90 2.44 -7.22 11.67
N PHE A 91 1.20 -7.44 11.23
CA PHE A 91 0.61 -6.74 10.09
C PHE A 91 0.49 -5.24 10.35
N CYS A 92 -0.04 -4.84 11.52
CA CYS A 92 -0.12 -3.45 11.94
C CYS A 92 1.27 -2.80 12.03
N ASN A 93 2.27 -3.50 12.58
CA ASN A 93 3.64 -2.99 12.65
C ASN A 93 4.26 -2.77 11.26
N LEU A 94 3.99 -3.66 10.30
CA LEU A 94 4.47 -3.50 8.92
C LEU A 94 3.80 -2.31 8.22
N ILE A 95 2.49 -2.12 8.40
CA ILE A 95 1.79 -0.94 7.89
C ILE A 95 2.38 0.33 8.50
N ALA A 96 2.57 0.37 9.82
CA ALA A 96 3.13 1.53 10.50
C ALA A 96 4.54 1.88 9.98
N ALA A 97 5.42 0.87 9.83
CA ALA A 97 6.75 1.07 9.28
C ALA A 97 6.72 1.60 7.84
N ALA A 98 5.82 1.06 7.00
CA ALA A 98 5.65 1.52 5.63
C ALA A 98 5.13 2.97 5.58
N LEU A 99 4.10 3.30 6.35
CA LEU A 99 3.56 4.66 6.44
C LEU A 99 4.62 5.67 6.88
N GLN A 100 5.42 5.30 7.90
CA GLN A 100 6.51 6.15 8.38
C GLN A 100 7.59 6.38 7.31
N ALA A 101 7.94 5.35 6.55
CA ALA A 101 8.91 5.49 5.46
C ALA A 101 8.37 6.35 4.31
N LEU A 102 7.10 6.15 3.92
CA LEU A 102 6.45 6.90 2.84
C LEU A 102 6.28 8.39 3.21
N ALA A 103 6.05 8.71 4.47
CA ALA A 103 6.01 10.09 4.96
C ALA A 103 7.34 10.85 4.74
N GLY A 104 8.46 10.14 4.61
CA GLY A 104 9.78 10.73 4.33
C GLY A 104 10.02 11.11 2.85
N LEU A 105 9.18 10.66 1.92
CA LEU A 105 9.37 10.90 0.48
C LEU A 105 9.52 12.38 0.10
N PRO A 106 8.70 13.32 0.60
CA PRO A 106 8.85 14.73 0.25
C PRO A 106 10.22 15.30 0.63
N ALA A 107 10.72 14.97 1.82
CA ALA A 107 12.03 15.42 2.29
C ALA A 107 13.17 14.81 1.45
N LEU A 108 13.05 13.54 1.07
CA LEU A 108 14.02 12.88 0.19
C LEU A 108 14.08 13.54 -1.19
N ARG A 109 12.92 13.87 -1.77
CA ARG A 109 12.82 14.53 -3.08
C ARG A 109 13.44 15.93 -3.11
N GLN A 110 13.48 16.63 -1.96
CA GLN A 110 14.13 17.94 -1.85
C GLN A 110 15.67 17.86 -1.86
N GLN A 111 16.23 16.67 -1.63
CA GLN A 111 17.68 16.44 -1.64
C GLN A 111 18.21 16.05 -3.04
N ILE A 112 17.33 15.96 -4.05
CA ILE A 112 17.61 15.50 -5.43
C ILE A 112 17.34 16.62 -6.43
#